data_AF-A0A0M0BQG9-F1
#
_entry.id   AF-A0A0M0BQG9-F1
#
_cell.length_a   1.000
_cell.length_b   1.000
_cell.length_c   1.000
_cell.angle_alpha   90.00
_cell.angle_beta   90.00
_cell.angle_gamma   90.00
#
_symmetry.space_group_name_H-M   'P 1'
#
loop_
_entity.id
_entity.type
_entity.pdbx_description
1 polymer ?
#
loop_
_entity_poly.entity_id
_entity_poly.type
_entity_poly.pdbx_seq_one_letter_code
_entity_poly.pdbx_strand_id
1 'polypeptide(L)'
;MHIVPSVKVGDQVSVGDELGSLIRSGFFNFWTDLHIHVDVRGNGNLVRAKGSLPLHPLSSQDKALESSGDIFQGLEVLSVQEDYTLLKARNTSRLGRFWGVGCTVGETGGLLDGGIPHYSCGGVYLPTSTSVHVGEKVKLGGTIIGTVERLDGTMAFFRGEPLWISINDHKLRGLSLYLFLSDQQT
;
A
#
# COMPACT_ATOMS: atom_id res chain seq x y z
N MET A 1 13.74 10.77 9.48
CA MET A 1 13.79 9.30 9.63
C MET A 1 13.38 8.93 11.03
N HIS A 2 12.69 7.81 11.20
CA HIS A 2 12.08 7.37 12.45
C HIS A 2 12.99 6.41 13.24
N ILE A 3 14.29 6.69 13.23
CA ILE A 3 15.33 5.85 13.83
C ILE A 3 16.34 6.72 14.58
N VAL A 4 16.80 6.27 15.74
CA VAL A 4 18.03 6.75 16.37
C VAL A 4 19.15 5.83 15.91
N PRO A 5 20.08 6.31 15.06
CA PRO A 5 21.11 5.45 14.50
C PRO A 5 22.11 5.00 15.57
N SER A 6 22.50 3.73 15.53
CA SER A 6 23.63 3.18 16.31
C SER A 6 24.97 3.35 15.57
N VAL A 7 24.91 3.63 14.27
CA VAL A 7 26.04 3.77 13.35
C VAL A 7 26.40 5.24 13.07
N LYS A 8 27.62 5.48 12.60
CA LYS A 8 28.18 6.78 12.24
C LYS A 8 28.58 6.83 10.76
N VAL A 9 28.69 8.04 10.23
CA VAL A 9 29.22 8.26 8.88
C VAL A 9 30.65 7.73 8.80
N GLY A 10 30.90 6.82 7.85
CA GLY A 10 32.20 6.16 7.65
C GLY A 10 32.23 4.71 8.17
N ASP A 11 31.26 4.30 8.99
CA ASP A 11 31.14 2.92 9.43
C ASP A 11 30.84 1.99 8.24
N GLN A 12 31.43 0.80 8.26
CA GLN A 12 31.10 -0.29 7.34
C GLN A 12 30.02 -1.15 7.97
N VAL A 13 28.99 -1.48 7.21
CA VAL A 13 27.86 -2.32 7.66
C VAL A 13 27.70 -3.52 6.73
N SER A 14 27.27 -4.64 7.30
CA SER A 14 26.98 -5.90 6.62
C SER A 14 25.48 -6.20 6.66
N VAL A 15 25.05 -7.13 5.80
CA VAL A 15 23.66 -7.61 5.80
C VAL A 15 23.35 -8.27 7.15
N GLY A 16 22.31 -7.76 7.81
CA GLY A 16 21.88 -8.24 9.13
C GLY A 16 22.35 -7.37 10.29
N ASP A 17 23.25 -6.40 10.05
CA ASP A 17 23.70 -5.49 11.10
C ASP A 17 22.57 -4.57 11.59
N GLU A 18 22.56 -4.31 12.90
CA GLU A 18 21.64 -3.37 13.51
C GLU A 18 22.04 -1.93 13.17
N LEU A 19 21.12 -1.18 12.56
CA LEU A 19 21.35 0.22 12.16
C LEU A 19 20.89 1.24 13.20
N GLY A 20 20.20 0.78 14.25
CA GLY A 20 19.67 1.62 15.33
C GLY A 20 18.28 1.19 15.78
N SER A 21 17.67 2.01 16.64
CA SER A 21 16.37 1.72 17.24
C SER A 21 15.27 2.63 16.70
N LEU A 22 14.08 2.08 16.46
CA LEU A 22 12.93 2.85 16.00
C LEU A 22 12.49 3.86 17.08
N ILE A 23 12.11 5.05 16.63
CA ILE A 23 11.58 6.10 17.51
C ILE A 23 10.34 6.74 16.91
N ARG A 24 9.42 7.16 17.79
CA ARG A 24 8.28 8.01 17.39
C ARG A 24 8.75 9.47 17.31
N SER A 25 9.06 9.93 16.11
CA SER A 25 9.38 11.34 15.85
C SER A 25 8.10 12.19 15.74
N GLY A 26 8.24 13.52 15.76
CA GLY A 26 7.11 14.45 15.58
C GLY A 26 6.45 14.43 14.20
N PHE A 27 6.89 13.55 13.29
CA PHE A 27 6.34 13.39 11.93
C PHE A 27 5.35 12.23 11.82
N PHE A 28 5.08 11.49 12.91
CA PHE A 28 4.06 10.45 12.93
C PHE A 28 2.66 11.06 13.10
N ASN A 29 1.69 10.53 12.35
CA ASN A 29 0.32 10.62 12.80
C ASN A 29 0.13 9.71 14.02
N PHE A 30 -0.81 10.07 14.90
CA PHE A 30 -0.98 9.33 16.15
C PHE A 30 -1.38 7.87 15.92
N TRP A 31 -2.07 7.57 14.81
CA TRP A 31 -2.54 6.24 14.36
C TRP A 31 -1.55 5.44 13.51
N THR A 32 -0.28 5.85 13.47
CA THR A 32 0.74 5.20 12.64
C THR A 32 1.76 4.49 13.53
N ASP A 33 1.88 3.17 13.34
CA ASP A 33 2.90 2.36 13.99
C ASP A 33 4.32 2.74 13.57
N LEU A 34 5.29 2.42 14.43
CA LEU A 34 6.71 2.62 14.15
C LEU A 34 7.11 1.90 12.85
N HIS A 35 7.64 2.64 11.90
CA HIS A 35 8.12 2.12 10.62
C HIS A 35 9.34 2.92 10.16
N ILE A 36 10.03 2.41 9.15
CA ILE A 36 11.16 3.09 8.50
C ILE A 36 10.83 3.38 7.04
N HIS A 37 11.47 4.42 6.51
CA HIS A 37 11.51 4.68 5.08
C HIS A 37 12.84 4.17 4.55
N VAL A 38 12.78 3.30 3.54
CA VAL A 38 13.96 2.73 2.87
C VAL A 38 13.90 3.14 1.41
N ASP A 39 15.00 3.71 0.93
CA ASP A 39 15.16 4.14 -0.46
C ASP A 39 16.43 3.51 -1.04
N VAL A 40 16.33 2.97 -2.25
CA VAL A 40 17.51 2.55 -3.03
C VAL A 40 17.84 3.66 -4.02
N ARG A 41 19.10 4.10 -4.04
CA ARG A 41 19.55 5.25 -4.83
C ARG A 41 20.89 4.95 -5.52
N GLY A 42 21.08 5.57 -6.67
CA GLY A 42 22.40 5.65 -7.30
C GLY A 42 23.35 6.58 -6.54
N ASN A 43 24.57 6.73 -7.04
CA ASN A 43 25.56 7.64 -6.48
C ASN A 43 25.17 9.11 -6.77
N GLY A 44 24.47 9.75 -5.84
CA GLY A 44 23.90 11.09 -5.99
C GLY A 44 23.69 11.79 -4.64
N ASN A 45 22.92 12.88 -4.61
CA ASN A 45 22.67 13.62 -3.37
C ASN A 45 21.80 12.80 -2.39
N LEU A 46 22.45 12.19 -1.40
CA LEU A 46 21.82 11.32 -0.41
C LEU A 46 20.93 12.06 0.60
N VAL A 47 21.02 13.39 0.69
CA VAL A 47 20.28 14.21 1.66
C VAL A 47 18.92 14.65 1.13
N ARG A 48 18.73 14.70 -0.20
CA ARG A 48 17.46 15.11 -0.80
C ARG A 48 16.48 13.94 -0.81
N ALA A 49 15.21 14.16 -0.47
CA ALA A 49 14.15 13.14 -0.52
C ALA A 49 13.68 12.75 -1.94
N LYS A 50 14.44 13.07 -3.00
CA LYS A 50 14.11 12.75 -4.40
C LYS A 50 15.29 12.00 -5.03
N GLY A 51 15.00 11.14 -6.01
CA GLY A 51 16.01 10.41 -6.78
C GLY A 51 16.15 8.92 -6.43
N SER A 52 15.18 8.36 -5.70
CA SER A 52 15.07 6.91 -5.52
C SER A 52 14.90 6.21 -6.87
N LEU A 53 15.53 5.04 -7.01
CA LEU A 53 15.35 4.18 -8.18
C LEU A 53 13.91 3.65 -8.18
N PRO A 54 13.23 3.62 -9.34
CA PRO A 54 11.89 3.03 -9.43
C PRO A 54 11.88 1.56 -9.02
N LEU A 55 10.84 1.16 -8.29
CA LEU A 55 10.58 -0.24 -7.98
C LEU A 55 9.52 -0.79 -8.94
N HIS A 56 9.82 -1.93 -9.56
CA HIS A 56 8.90 -2.67 -10.41
C HIS A 56 8.62 -4.03 -9.76
N PRO A 57 7.71 -4.08 -8.76
CA PRO A 57 7.50 -5.27 -7.96
C PRO A 57 6.82 -6.42 -8.75
N LEU A 58 6.15 -6.09 -9.85
CA LEU A 58 5.48 -7.06 -10.71
C LEU A 58 6.35 -7.40 -11.93
N SER A 59 6.28 -8.66 -12.33
CA SER A 59 6.93 -9.20 -13.52
C SER A 59 5.97 -9.23 -14.71
N SER A 60 6.52 -9.36 -15.92
CA SER A 60 5.72 -9.50 -17.15
C SER A 60 4.85 -10.77 -17.21
N GLN A 61 5.06 -11.71 -16.28
CA GLN A 61 4.28 -12.94 -16.16
C GLN A 61 3.02 -12.75 -15.31
N ASP A 62 2.93 -11.66 -14.53
CA ASP A 62 1.82 -11.36 -13.64
C ASP A 62 0.66 -10.74 -14.44
N LYS A 63 -0.13 -11.61 -15.09
CA LYS A 63 -1.13 -11.23 -16.11
C LYS A 63 -2.56 -11.18 -15.61
N ALA A 64 -2.87 -11.73 -14.45
CA ALA A 64 -4.23 -11.75 -13.91
C ALA A 64 -4.25 -11.57 -12.40
N LEU A 65 -5.30 -10.93 -11.90
CA LEU A 65 -5.64 -10.89 -10.49
C LEU A 65 -6.38 -12.17 -10.13
N GLU A 66 -5.88 -12.90 -9.14
CA GLU A 66 -6.61 -13.99 -8.51
C GLU A 66 -7.45 -13.41 -7.37
N SER A 67 -8.76 -13.30 -7.58
CA SER A 67 -9.69 -12.77 -6.58
C SER A 67 -10.48 -13.89 -5.92
N SER A 68 -10.71 -13.76 -4.61
CA SER A 68 -11.42 -14.74 -3.78
C SER A 68 -12.82 -14.27 -3.36
N GLY A 69 -13.37 -13.26 -4.02
CA GLY A 69 -14.74 -12.78 -3.80
C GLY A 69 -14.80 -11.38 -3.18
N ASP A 70 -15.83 -11.13 -2.38
CA ASP A 70 -16.05 -9.83 -1.74
C ASP A 70 -15.13 -9.64 -0.52
N ILE A 71 -14.25 -8.64 -0.57
CA ILE A 71 -13.25 -8.36 0.46
C ILE A 71 -13.86 -8.06 1.84
N PHE A 72 -15.08 -7.51 1.88
CA PHE A 72 -15.73 -7.15 3.13
C PHE A 72 -16.48 -8.33 3.78
N GLN A 73 -16.58 -9.47 3.10
CA GLN A 73 -17.15 -10.68 3.67
C GLN A 73 -16.11 -11.43 4.52
N GLY A 74 -16.43 -11.61 5.80
CA GLY A 74 -15.62 -12.39 6.72
C GLY A 74 -14.34 -11.68 7.18
N LEU A 75 -14.43 -10.39 7.51
CA LEU A 75 -13.36 -9.67 8.21
C LEU A 75 -13.16 -10.25 9.62
N GLU A 76 -11.91 -10.52 9.99
CA GLU A 76 -11.50 -10.97 11.31
C GLU A 76 -10.72 -9.86 12.02
N VAL A 77 -11.04 -9.58 13.28
CA VAL A 77 -10.29 -8.63 14.10
C VAL A 77 -9.05 -9.34 14.63
N LEU A 78 -7.86 -8.92 14.20
CA LEU A 78 -6.58 -9.45 14.69
C LEU A 78 -6.11 -8.76 15.96
N SER A 79 -6.26 -7.44 16.04
CA SER A 79 -5.93 -6.67 17.23
C SER A 79 -6.72 -5.37 17.28
N VAL A 80 -6.93 -4.88 18.50
CA VAL A 80 -7.55 -3.57 18.78
C VAL A 80 -6.51 -2.73 19.52
N GLN A 81 -6.12 -1.63 18.91
CA GLN A 81 -5.26 -0.62 19.52
C GLN A 81 -6.10 0.59 19.94
N GLU A 82 -5.49 1.53 20.65
CA GLU A 82 -6.15 2.77 21.07
C GLU A 82 -6.58 3.63 19.86
N ASP A 83 -5.80 3.56 18.78
CA ASP A 83 -5.84 4.46 17.62
C ASP A 83 -6.31 3.79 16.33
N TYR A 84 -6.26 2.46 16.23
CA TYR A 84 -6.78 1.70 15.10
C TYR A 84 -7.18 0.27 15.48
N THR A 85 -7.89 -0.41 14.58
CA THR A 85 -8.18 -1.85 14.69
C THR A 85 -7.60 -2.55 13.48
N LEU A 86 -6.77 -3.58 13.71
CA LEU A 86 -6.20 -4.39 12.63
C LEU A 86 -7.17 -5.47 12.22
N LEU A 87 -7.51 -5.49 10.94
CA LEU A 87 -8.42 -6.46 10.35
C LEU A 87 -7.68 -7.36 9.37
N LYS A 88 -8.02 -8.64 9.38
CA LYS A 88 -7.67 -9.60 8.34
C LYS A 88 -8.89 -9.86 7.47
N ALA A 89 -8.77 -9.57 6.18
CA ALA A 89 -9.77 -9.99 5.22
C ALA A 89 -9.58 -11.47 4.87
N ARG A 90 -10.66 -12.25 4.83
CA ARG A 90 -10.62 -13.63 4.32
C ARG A 90 -10.41 -13.67 2.82
N ASN A 91 -11.06 -12.77 2.09
CA ASN A 91 -11.09 -12.77 0.64
C ASN A 91 -10.04 -11.83 0.04
N THR A 92 -8.76 -12.03 0.37
CA THR A 92 -7.66 -11.27 -0.24
C THR A 92 -7.43 -11.71 -1.69
N SER A 93 -7.02 -10.76 -2.53
CA SER A 93 -6.62 -11.04 -3.90
C SER A 93 -5.11 -11.20 -4.01
N ARG A 94 -4.65 -11.91 -5.04
CA ARG A 94 -3.24 -12.11 -5.35
C ARG A 94 -2.89 -11.59 -6.74
N LEU A 95 -1.77 -10.87 -6.85
CA LEU A 95 -1.16 -10.47 -8.10
C LEU A 95 0.34 -10.75 -8.03
N GLY A 96 0.78 -11.74 -8.80
CA GLY A 96 2.12 -12.31 -8.67
C GLY A 96 2.36 -12.87 -7.28
N ARG A 97 3.37 -12.35 -6.58
CA ARG A 97 3.72 -12.76 -5.21
C ARG A 97 3.08 -11.91 -4.11
N PHE A 98 2.37 -10.85 -4.49
CA PHE A 98 1.73 -9.95 -3.54
C PHE A 98 0.28 -10.34 -3.32
N TRP A 99 -0.12 -10.27 -2.07
CA TRP A 99 -1.50 -10.36 -1.62
C TRP A 99 -1.96 -8.99 -1.11
N GLY A 100 -3.26 -8.74 -1.21
CA GLY A 100 -3.82 -7.49 -0.73
C GLY A 100 -5.32 -7.38 -0.97
N VAL A 101 -5.84 -6.18 -0.77
CA VAL A 101 -7.22 -5.85 -1.07
C VAL A 101 -7.37 -5.67 -2.58
N GLY A 102 -8.23 -6.49 -3.20
CA GLY A 102 -8.58 -6.33 -4.60
C GLY A 102 -9.50 -5.13 -4.84
N CYS A 103 -9.29 -4.44 -5.95
CA CYS A 103 -10.19 -3.41 -6.45
C CYS A 103 -10.31 -3.53 -7.98
N THR A 104 -11.16 -2.71 -8.60
CA THR A 104 -11.21 -2.58 -10.06
C THR A 104 -10.87 -1.18 -10.52
N VAL A 105 -10.25 -1.07 -11.70
CA VAL A 105 -10.03 0.16 -12.43
C VAL A 105 -10.63 -0.06 -13.82
N GLY A 106 -11.74 0.65 -14.09
CA GLY A 106 -12.59 0.30 -15.22
C GLY A 106 -13.10 -1.15 -15.08
N GLU A 107 -12.67 -2.00 -16.01
CA GLU A 107 -12.95 -3.45 -16.02
C GLU A 107 -11.75 -4.30 -15.55
N THR A 108 -10.61 -3.67 -15.27
CA THR A 108 -9.38 -4.38 -14.87
C THR A 108 -9.29 -4.53 -13.36
N GLY A 109 -9.08 -5.75 -12.87
CA GLY A 109 -8.78 -6.01 -11.45
C GLY A 109 -7.33 -5.66 -11.09
N GLY A 110 -7.11 -5.13 -9.88
CA GLY A 110 -5.78 -4.87 -9.34
C GLY A 110 -5.73 -4.93 -7.81
N LEU A 111 -4.53 -4.81 -7.23
CA LEU A 111 -4.32 -4.70 -5.80
C LEU A 111 -4.24 -3.23 -5.37
N LEU A 112 -5.09 -2.86 -4.42
CA LEU A 112 -5.20 -1.52 -3.87
C LEU A 112 -4.22 -1.31 -2.72
N ASP A 113 -3.52 -0.18 -2.74
CA ASP A 113 -2.63 0.26 -1.67
C ASP A 113 -2.89 1.75 -1.33
N GLY A 114 -2.84 2.06 -0.03
CA GLY A 114 -3.00 3.42 0.48
C GLY A 114 -4.02 3.59 1.61
N GLY A 115 -4.06 4.81 2.14
CA GLY A 115 -4.96 5.24 3.21
C GLY A 115 -6.15 6.04 2.67
N ILE A 116 -7.33 5.43 2.63
CA ILE A 116 -8.54 5.96 1.98
C ILE A 116 -9.57 6.36 3.05
N PRO A 117 -10.18 7.56 3.02
CA PRO A 117 -9.90 8.68 2.12
C PRO A 117 -8.74 9.58 2.60
N HIS A 118 -8.03 9.19 3.66
CA HIS A 118 -7.10 10.05 4.40
C HIS A 118 -6.10 10.82 3.52
N TYR A 119 -5.45 10.15 2.56
CA TYR A 119 -4.44 10.79 1.71
C TYR A 119 -5.02 11.50 0.47
N SER A 120 -6.34 11.42 0.25
CA SER A 120 -7.00 11.88 -0.99
C SER A 120 -6.40 11.30 -2.28
N CYS A 121 -5.60 10.24 -2.19
CA CYS A 121 -5.00 9.53 -3.31
C CYS A 121 -4.64 8.09 -2.88
N GLY A 122 -4.35 7.25 -3.87
CA GLY A 122 -3.84 5.90 -3.65
C GLY A 122 -3.24 5.31 -4.91
N GLY A 123 -2.76 4.08 -4.79
CA GLY A 123 -2.18 3.31 -5.88
C GLY A 123 -2.93 2.01 -6.11
N VAL A 124 -3.04 1.61 -7.37
CA VAL A 124 -3.48 0.27 -7.76
C VAL A 124 -2.39 -0.40 -8.55
N TYR A 125 -1.92 -1.55 -8.08
CA TYR A 125 -1.06 -2.44 -8.83
C TYR A 125 -1.92 -3.27 -9.77
N LEU A 126 -1.70 -3.11 -11.06
CA LEU A 126 -2.42 -3.76 -12.12
C LEU A 126 -1.58 -4.86 -12.78
N PRO A 127 -2.21 -5.86 -13.43
CA PRO A 127 -1.50 -6.82 -14.26
C PRO A 127 -0.65 -6.16 -15.35
N THR A 128 0.31 -6.87 -15.95
CA THR A 128 1.17 -6.24 -16.98
C THR A 128 0.43 -5.90 -18.28
N SER A 129 -0.63 -6.65 -18.61
CA SER A 129 -1.40 -6.50 -19.84
C SER A 129 -2.76 -5.85 -19.56
N THR A 130 -2.79 -4.54 -19.30
CA THR A 130 -4.02 -3.77 -19.06
C THR A 130 -4.28 -2.76 -20.18
N SER A 131 -5.55 -2.44 -20.38
CA SER A 131 -6.00 -1.30 -21.17
C SER A 131 -6.49 -0.14 -20.30
N VAL A 132 -6.00 -0.01 -19.06
CA VAL A 132 -6.43 1.06 -18.16
C VAL A 132 -5.95 2.41 -18.69
N HIS A 133 -6.84 3.39 -18.66
CA HIS A 133 -6.55 4.76 -19.06
C HIS A 133 -6.73 5.77 -17.92
N VAL A 134 -6.06 6.92 -18.05
CA VAL A 134 -6.32 8.08 -17.18
C VAL A 134 -7.79 8.50 -17.33
N GLY A 135 -8.43 8.81 -16.21
CA GLY A 135 -9.86 9.13 -16.14
C GLY A 135 -10.75 7.93 -15.78
N GLU A 136 -10.22 6.71 -15.79
CA GLU A 136 -10.98 5.54 -15.33
C GLU A 136 -11.28 5.59 -13.83
N LYS A 137 -12.42 5.01 -13.46
CA LYS A 137 -12.87 4.96 -12.07
C LYS A 137 -12.24 3.79 -11.35
N VAL A 138 -11.70 4.07 -10.17
CA VAL A 138 -11.24 3.05 -9.23
C VAL A 138 -12.40 2.71 -8.29
N LYS A 139 -12.75 1.42 -8.21
CA LYS A 139 -13.83 0.91 -7.37
C LYS A 139 -13.34 -0.12 -6.38
N LEU A 140 -13.73 0.05 -5.12
CA LEU A 140 -13.59 -0.96 -4.08
C LEU A 140 -14.97 -1.59 -3.84
N GLY A 141 -15.14 -2.84 -4.28
CA GLY A 141 -16.47 -3.44 -4.41
C GLY A 141 -17.35 -2.63 -5.36
N GLY A 142 -18.53 -2.22 -4.91
CA GLY A 142 -19.45 -1.37 -5.69
C GLY A 142 -19.15 0.14 -5.61
N THR A 143 -18.23 0.57 -4.74
CA THR A 143 -18.06 1.98 -4.39
C THR A 143 -16.92 2.61 -5.18
N ILE A 144 -17.18 3.74 -5.85
CA ILE A 144 -16.12 4.53 -6.49
C ILE A 144 -15.31 5.23 -5.40
N ILE A 145 -14.03 4.90 -5.32
CA ILE A 145 -13.09 5.47 -4.35
C ILE A 145 -12.17 6.52 -4.97
N GLY A 146 -12.11 6.60 -6.30
CA GLY A 146 -11.20 7.50 -6.97
C GLY A 146 -11.28 7.48 -8.50
N THR A 147 -10.45 8.31 -9.10
CA THR A 147 -10.26 8.41 -10.55
C THR A 147 -8.76 8.38 -10.87
N VAL A 148 -8.35 7.55 -11.82
CA VAL A 148 -6.95 7.46 -12.28
C VAL A 148 -6.49 8.80 -12.81
N GLU A 149 -5.38 9.31 -12.29
CA GLU A 149 -4.75 10.56 -12.73
C GLU A 149 -3.42 10.32 -13.45
N ARG A 150 -2.74 9.23 -13.12
CA ARG A 150 -1.42 8.92 -13.67
C ARG A 150 -1.20 7.42 -13.74
N LEU A 151 -0.54 6.98 -14.79
CA LEU A 151 -0.06 5.62 -14.98
C LEU A 151 1.47 5.62 -14.98
N ASP A 152 2.06 4.62 -14.34
CA ASP A 152 3.50 4.36 -14.38
C ASP A 152 3.75 2.85 -14.37
N GLY A 153 4.07 2.29 -15.54
CA GLY A 153 4.18 0.85 -15.73
C GLY A 153 2.90 0.12 -15.32
N THR A 154 3.01 -0.78 -14.35
CA THR A 154 1.90 -1.57 -13.80
C THR A 154 1.13 -0.86 -12.69
N MET A 155 1.41 0.42 -12.41
CA MET A 155 0.77 1.15 -11.32
C MET A 155 -0.13 2.25 -11.84
N ALA A 156 -1.38 2.25 -11.38
CA ALA A 156 -2.32 3.35 -11.56
C ALA A 156 -2.43 4.17 -10.28
N PHE A 157 -2.02 5.43 -10.35
CA PHE A 157 -2.24 6.39 -9.29
C PHE A 157 -3.58 7.08 -9.51
N PHE A 158 -4.40 7.13 -8.46
CA PHE A 158 -5.70 7.77 -8.52
C PHE A 158 -5.82 8.88 -7.48
N ARG A 159 -6.60 9.91 -7.83
CA ARG A 159 -7.12 10.88 -6.87
C ARG A 159 -8.39 10.31 -6.26
N GLY A 160 -8.47 10.38 -4.94
CA GLY A 160 -9.61 9.92 -4.16
C GLY A 160 -10.84 10.79 -4.38
N GLU A 161 -12.02 10.16 -4.39
CA GLU A 161 -13.29 10.87 -4.30
C GLU A 161 -13.64 11.14 -2.82
N PRO A 162 -14.38 12.21 -2.51
CA PRO A 162 -14.91 12.42 -1.17
C PRO A 162 -15.81 11.27 -0.75
N LEU A 163 -15.42 10.55 0.29
CA LEU A 163 -16.20 9.45 0.86
C LEU A 163 -16.03 9.38 2.37
N TRP A 164 -16.89 8.59 3.00
CA TRP A 164 -16.81 8.26 4.41
C TRP A 164 -16.85 6.75 4.56
N ILE A 165 -16.15 6.28 5.58
CA ILE A 165 -16.09 4.86 5.92
C ILE A 165 -16.78 4.71 7.26
N SER A 166 -17.59 3.67 7.40
CA SER A 166 -18.26 3.35 8.65
C SER A 166 -18.25 1.86 8.90
N ILE A 167 -18.27 1.49 10.17
CA ILE A 167 -18.65 0.15 10.62
C ILE A 167 -19.95 0.33 11.41
N ASN A 168 -21.04 -0.27 10.92
CA ASN A 168 -22.38 0.00 11.40
C ASN A 168 -22.64 1.52 11.41
N ASP A 169 -23.01 2.07 12.57
CA ASP A 169 -23.28 3.50 12.75
C ASP A 169 -22.04 4.33 13.14
N HIS A 170 -20.86 3.71 13.25
CA HIS A 170 -19.64 4.38 13.65
C HIS A 170 -18.83 4.84 12.44
N LYS A 171 -18.71 6.15 12.27
CA LYS A 171 -17.85 6.75 11.24
C LYS A 171 -16.38 6.58 11.61
N LEU A 172 -15.60 6.05 10.68
CA LEU A 172 -14.15 5.89 10.77
C LEU A 172 -13.42 7.01 10.03
N ARG A 173 -12.15 7.22 10.39
CA ARG A 173 -11.26 8.16 9.66
C ARG A 173 -10.93 7.64 8.27
N GLY A 174 -10.78 6.34 8.11
CA GLY A 174 -10.42 5.71 6.84
C GLY A 174 -10.03 4.23 7.01
N LEU A 175 -9.66 3.62 5.90
CA LEU A 175 -8.99 2.32 5.80
C LEU A 175 -7.51 2.56 5.51
N SER A 176 -6.65 1.81 6.17
CA SER A 176 -5.23 1.69 5.81
C SER A 176 -5.03 0.33 5.16
N LEU A 177 -4.68 0.33 3.88
CA LEU A 177 -4.46 -0.86 3.09
C LEU A 177 -2.97 -0.99 2.81
N TYR A 178 -2.46 -2.23 2.77
CA TYR A 178 -1.08 -2.51 2.41
C TYR A 178 -0.99 -3.87 1.71
N LEU A 179 0.05 -4.03 0.88
CA LEU A 179 0.39 -5.29 0.27
C LEU A 179 1.25 -6.14 1.20
N PHE A 180 1.09 -7.46 1.15
CA PHE A 180 1.91 -8.39 1.92
C PHE A 180 2.35 -9.58 1.07
N LEU A 181 3.43 -10.22 1.52
CA LEU A 181 3.88 -11.52 1.01
C LEU A 181 3.29 -12.61 1.91
N SER A 182 2.95 -13.75 1.32
CA SER A 182 2.48 -14.92 2.05
C SER A 182 3.09 -16.17 1.44
N ASP A 183 3.54 -17.08 2.29
CA ASP A 183 4.03 -18.41 1.89
C ASP A 183 2.89 -19.39 1.60
N GLN A 184 1.63 -18.94 1.70
CA GLN A 184 0.49 -19.76 1.33
C GLN A 184 0.48 -20.00 -0.18
N GLN A 185 1.04 -21.15 -0.58
CA GLN A 185 0.66 -21.83 -1.81
C GLN A 185 -0.79 -22.28 -1.63
N THR A 186 -1.72 -21.66 -2.35
CA THR A 186 -3.05 -22.23 -2.59
C THR A 186 -2.95 -23.51 -3.39
#